data_AF-A0A2G9YFH6-F1
#
_entry.id   AF-A0A2G9YFH6-F1
#
_cell.length_a   1.000
_cell.length_b   1.000
_cell.length_c   1.000
_cell.angle_alpha   90.00
_cell.angle_beta   90.00
_cell.angle_gamma   90.00
#
_symmetry.space_group_name_H-M   'P 1'
#
loop_
_entity.id
_entity.type
_entity.pdbx_description
1 polymer ?
#
loop_
_entity_poly.entity_id
_entity_poly.type
_entity_poly.pdbx_seq_one_letter_code
_entity_poly.pdbx_strand_id
1 'polypeptide(L)'
;QKQQLYTGINLFNDLKEIISEFQPTIIILPHPRDSNPDHQAAHHFIIRALEDNDQRIKLFGYLVHYRNYPPKKGLHLNQFLYPPSKLFTKEGWVS
;
A
#
# COMPACT_ATOMS: atom_id res chain seq x y z
N GLN A 1 25.49 -3.17 7.62
CA GLN A 1 24.05 -3.02 7.91
C GLN A 1 23.88 -2.91 9.42
N LYS A 2 23.13 -1.94 9.93
CA LYS A 2 22.76 -1.93 11.36
C LYS A 2 21.83 -3.13 11.61
N GLN A 3 22.13 -3.94 12.63
CA GLN A 3 21.18 -4.93 13.13
C GLN A 3 20.12 -4.20 13.96
N GLN A 4 18.86 -4.29 13.53
CA GLN A 4 17.72 -3.70 14.21
C GLN A 4 16.70 -4.79 14.51
N LEU A 5 16.01 -4.68 15.64
CA LEU A 5 15.01 -5.66 16.06
C LEU A 5 13.77 -5.59 15.17
N TYR A 6 13.17 -6.73 14.85
CA TYR A 6 11.91 -6.79 14.09
C TYR A 6 10.74 -6.36 14.99
N THR A 7 10.43 -5.06 15.00
CA THR A 7 9.35 -4.48 15.80
C THR A 7 8.57 -3.45 14.99
N GLY A 8 7.30 -3.23 15.34
CA GLY A 8 6.48 -2.21 14.68
C GLY A 8 7.03 -0.79 14.87
N ILE A 9 7.69 -0.50 16.00
CA ILE A 9 8.32 0.80 16.26
C ILE A 9 9.46 1.05 15.28
N ASN A 10 10.29 0.03 15.03
CA ASN A 10 11.38 0.12 14.07
C ASN A 10 10.84 0.28 12.65
N LEU A 11 9.84 -0.51 12.24
CA LEU A 11 9.20 -0.36 10.94
C LEU A 11 8.62 1.05 10.73
N PHE A 12 7.95 1.62 11.75
CA PHE A 12 7.42 2.98 11.68
C PHE A 12 8.52 4.03 11.49
N ASN A 13 9.62 3.91 12.24
CA ASN A 13 10.76 4.83 12.14
C ASN A 13 11.44 4.72 10.77
N ASP A 14 11.66 3.51 10.27
CA ASP A 14 12.27 3.25 8.97
C ASP A 14 11.41 3.86 7.86
N LEU A 15 10.08 3.71 7.92
CA LEU A 15 9.16 4.33 6.95
C LEU A 15 9.22 5.85 6.99
N LYS A 16 9.27 6.47 8.18
CA LYS A 16 9.42 7.92 8.31
C LYS A 16 10.74 8.41 7.72
N GLU A 17 11.84 7.71 7.98
CA GLU A 17 13.16 8.01 7.42
C GLU A 17 13.13 7.92 5.90
N ILE A 18 12.64 6.80 5.33
CA ILE A 18 12.53 6.60 3.88
C ILE A 18 11.67 7.69 3.22
N ILE A 19 10.50 8.00 3.78
CA ILE A 19 9.61 9.04 3.23
C ILE A 19 10.29 10.41 3.28
N SER A 20 10.96 10.74 4.39
CA SER A 20 11.65 12.01 4.56
C SER A 20 12.87 12.14 3.66
N GLU A 21 13.62 11.07 3.42
CA GLU A 21 14.82 11.12 2.56
C GLU A 21 14.46 11.09 1.08
N PHE A 22 13.51 10.23 0.69
CA PHE A 22 13.13 10.05 -0.71
C PHE A 22 12.19 11.14 -1.23
N GLN A 23 11.40 11.77 -0.34
CA GLN A 23 10.46 12.84 -0.69
C GLN A 23 9.48 12.41 -1.82
N PRO A 24 8.73 11.30 -1.64
CA PRO A 24 7.86 10.79 -2.69
C PRO A 24 6.74 11.80 -3.01
N THR A 25 6.37 11.88 -4.29
CA THR A 25 5.13 12.56 -4.71
C THR A 25 3.96 11.58 -4.86
N ILE A 26 4.27 10.29 -4.98
CA ILE A 26 3.34 9.19 -5.17
C ILE A 26 3.79 8.01 -4.30
N ILE A 27 2.85 7.39 -3.60
CA ILE A 27 3.04 6.10 -2.92
C ILE A 27 2.00 5.12 -3.42
N ILE A 28 2.47 3.93 -3.83
CA ILE A 28 1.63 2.78 -4.18
C ILE A 28 1.72 1.80 -3.01
N LEU A 29 0.59 1.45 -2.41
CA LEU A 29 0.52 0.67 -1.18
C LEU A 29 -0.62 -0.37 -1.20
N PRO A 30 -0.62 -1.39 -0.33
CA PRO A 30 -1.75 -2.31 -0.24
C PRO A 30 -3.04 -1.57 0.08
N HIS A 31 -4.15 -2.01 -0.50
CA HIS A 31 -5.47 -1.51 -0.19
C HIS A 31 -5.89 -2.01 1.22
N PRO A 32 -6.52 -1.18 2.08
CA PRO A 32 -6.82 -1.56 3.47
C PRO A 32 -7.81 -2.72 3.61
N ARG A 33 -8.54 -3.04 2.54
CA ARG A 33 -9.45 -4.19 2.48
C ARG A 33 -8.83 -5.46 1.89
N ASP A 34 -7.52 -5.48 1.65
CA ASP A 34 -6.79 -6.74 1.40
C ASP A 34 -6.91 -7.63 2.65
N SER A 35 -7.22 -8.91 2.48
CA SER A 35 -7.46 -9.83 3.61
C SER A 35 -6.16 -10.37 4.23
N ASN A 36 -5.00 -10.11 3.64
CA ASN A 36 -3.72 -10.53 4.20
C ASN A 36 -3.31 -9.56 5.35
N PRO A 37 -3.04 -10.07 6.56
CA PRO A 37 -2.71 -9.23 7.72
C PRO A 37 -1.42 -8.41 7.53
N ASP A 38 -0.43 -8.92 6.79
CA ASP A 38 0.80 -8.17 6.52
C ASP A 38 0.53 -7.00 5.56
N HIS A 39 -0.37 -7.20 4.58
CA HIS A 39 -0.80 -6.13 3.68
C HIS A 39 -1.56 -5.04 4.44
N GLN A 40 -2.45 -5.42 5.36
CA GLN A 40 -3.14 -4.47 6.24
C GLN A 40 -2.15 -3.71 7.12
N ALA A 41 -1.21 -4.42 7.76
CA ALA A 41 -0.18 -3.80 8.59
C ALA A 41 0.64 -2.79 7.78
N ALA A 42 1.14 -3.16 6.60
CA ALA A 42 1.89 -2.26 5.72
C ALA A 42 1.07 -1.01 5.36
N HIS A 43 -0.21 -1.17 5.00
CA HIS A 43 -1.10 -0.03 4.76
C HIS A 43 -1.15 0.92 5.96
N HIS A 44 -1.45 0.40 7.15
CA HIS A 44 -1.62 1.22 8.34
C HIS A 44 -0.32 1.89 8.80
N PHE A 45 0.82 1.21 8.71
CA PHE A 45 2.11 1.80 9.05
C PHE A 45 2.51 2.92 8.09
N ILE A 46 2.25 2.77 6.79
CA ILE A 46 2.49 3.84 5.81
C ILE A 46 1.59 5.04 6.10
N ILE A 47 0.28 4.83 6.28
CA ILE A 47 -0.65 5.93 6.61
C ILE A 47 -0.21 6.63 7.90
N ARG A 48 0.16 5.87 8.94
CA ARG A 48 0.64 6.41 10.21
C ARG A 48 1.92 7.23 10.06
N ALA A 49 2.86 6.79 9.21
CA ALA A 49 4.11 7.52 8.93
C ALA A 49 3.88 8.83 8.16
N LEU A 50 2.74 8.96 7.46
CA LEU A 50 2.36 10.15 6.69
C LEU A 50 1.56 11.18 7.49
N GLU A 51 1.03 10.85 8.68
CA GLU A 51 0.17 11.76 9.46
C GLU A 51 0.83 13.10 9.79
N ASP A 52 2.15 13.09 10.04
CA ASP A 52 2.93 14.29 10.37
C ASP A 52 3.64 14.90 9.13
N ASN A 53 3.28 14.47 7.91
CA ASN A 53 3.93 14.89 6.68
C ASN A 53 3.13 15.99 5.97
N ASP A 54 3.71 17.19 5.83
CA ASP A 54 3.07 18.35 5.19
C ASP A 54 3.07 18.30 3.66
N GLN A 55 3.68 17.27 3.06
CA GLN A 55 3.78 17.14 1.61
C GLN A 55 2.50 16.58 1.02
N ARG A 56 2.15 17.08 -0.16
CA ARG A 56 1.01 16.55 -0.92
C ARG A 56 1.41 15.27 -1.65
N ILE A 57 1.23 14.14 -0.99
CA ILE A 57 1.53 12.81 -1.54
C ILE A 57 0.25 12.18 -2.09
N LYS A 58 0.30 11.67 -3.33
CA LYS A 58 -0.81 10.90 -3.91
C LYS A 58 -0.70 9.43 -3.52
N LEU A 59 -1.79 8.84 -3.04
CA LEU A 59 -1.84 7.45 -2.62
C LEU A 59 -2.65 6.62 -3.61
N PHE A 60 -2.12 5.46 -4.00
CA PHE A 60 -2.83 4.49 -4.84
C PHE A 60 -2.77 3.09 -4.23
N GLY A 61 -3.95 2.52 -3.97
CA GLY A 61 -4.09 1.17 -3.45
C GLY A 61 -3.97 0.11 -4.54
N TYR A 62 -3.24 -0.97 -4.27
CA TYR A 62 -3.32 -2.22 -5.02
C TYR A 62 -3.93 -3.33 -4.15
N LEU A 63 -4.53 -4.34 -4.77
CA LEU A 63 -5.16 -5.46 -4.08
C LEU A 63 -4.57 -6.77 -4.57
N VAL A 64 -4.37 -7.72 -3.66
CA VAL A 64 -3.91 -9.07 -3.98
C VAL A 64 -4.88 -10.10 -3.40
N HIS A 65 -5.20 -9.99 -2.10
CA HIS A 65 -6.07 -10.95 -1.42
C HIS A 65 -7.44 -10.34 -1.16
N TYR A 66 -8.41 -10.71 -1.97
CA TYR A 66 -9.81 -10.36 -1.76
C TYR A 66 -10.71 -11.44 -2.36
N ARG A 67 -11.89 -11.61 -1.79
CA ARG A 67 -12.82 -12.66 -2.22
C ARG A 67 -13.08 -12.56 -3.73
N ASN A 68 -12.80 -13.64 -4.44
CA ASN A 68 -12.96 -13.79 -5.89
C ASN A 68 -12.15 -12.79 -6.74
N TYR A 69 -11.04 -12.28 -6.19
CA TYR A 69 -10.12 -11.40 -6.88
C TYR A 69 -8.73 -12.04 -6.96
N PRO A 70 -7.99 -11.87 -8.07
CA PRO A 70 -8.45 -11.32 -9.34
C PRO A 70 -9.53 -12.23 -9.98
N PRO A 71 -10.45 -11.68 -10.78
CA PRO A 71 -11.54 -12.47 -11.37
C PRO A 71 -11.03 -13.52 -12.37
N LYS A 72 -9.94 -13.22 -13.09
CA LYS A 72 -9.21 -14.17 -13.91
C LYS A 72 -7.87 -14.49 -13.24
N LYS A 73 -7.64 -15.77 -12.94
CA LYS A 73 -6.36 -16.24 -12.41
C LYS A 73 -5.34 -16.43 -13.54
N GLY A 74 -4.05 -16.38 -13.19
CA GLY A 74 -2.94 -16.48 -14.14
C GLY A 74 -2.38 -15.12 -14.57
N LEU A 75 -1.28 -15.16 -15.33
CA LEU A 75 -0.58 -13.96 -15.80
C LEU A 75 -1.24 -13.43 -17.08
N HIS A 76 -1.78 -12.21 -17.02
CA HIS A 76 -2.44 -11.55 -18.15
C HIS A 76 -1.91 -10.13 -18.33
N LEU A 77 -0.69 -9.99 -18.87
CA LEU A 77 0.05 -8.71 -18.95
C LEU A 77 -0.68 -7.58 -19.70
N ASN A 78 -1.59 -7.92 -20.60
CA ASN A 78 -2.29 -6.96 -21.47
C ASN A 78 -3.76 -6.69 -21.05
N GLN A 79 -4.17 -7.15 -19.87
CA GLN A 79 -5.53 -6.93 -19.36
C GLN A 79 -5.51 -5.98 -18.16
N PHE A 80 -6.38 -4.96 -18.18
CA PHE A 80 -6.61 -4.11 -17.02
C PHE A 80 -7.23 -4.90 -15.88
N LEU A 81 -6.65 -4.77 -14.69
CA LEU A 81 -7.17 -5.37 -13.48
C LEU A 81 -8.03 -4.36 -12.69
N TYR A 82 -9.32 -4.35 -13.00
CA TYR A 82 -10.28 -3.48 -12.32
C TYR A 82 -10.50 -3.91 -10.86
N PRO A 83 -10.73 -2.95 -9.94
CA PRO A 83 -11.06 -3.28 -8.57
C PRO A 83 -12.35 -4.10 -8.48
N PRO A 84 -12.52 -4.92 -7.42
CA PRO A 84 -13.82 -5.53 -7.13
C PRO A 84 -14.91 -4.46 -7.06
N SER A 85 -16.11 -4.76 -7.56
CA SER A 85 -17.22 -3.78 -7.63
C SER A 85 -17.52 -3.08 -6.31
N LYS A 86 -17.41 -3.79 -5.18
CA LYS A 86 -17.60 -3.26 -3.82
C LYS A 86 -16.52 -2.26 -3.37
N LEU A 87 -15.38 -2.25 -4.05
CA LEU A 87 -14.23 -1.39 -3.78
C LEU A 87 -14.02 -0.37 -4.90
N PHE A 88 -14.90 -0.32 -5.91
CA PHE A 88 -14.70 0.53 -7.06
C PHE A 88 -14.81 2.01 -6.65
N THR A 89 -13.70 2.71 -6.75
CA THR A 89 -13.59 4.16 -6.60
C THR A 89 -13.03 4.75 -7.90
N LYS A 90 -13.40 5.99 -8.23
CA LYS A 90 -12.87 6.66 -9.43
C LYS A 90 -11.40 7.09 -9.28
N GLU A 91 -10.88 7.11 -8.06
CA GLU A 91 -9.54 7.57 -7.72
C GLU A 91 -8.85 6.58 -6.77
N GLY A 92 -7.51 6.60 -6.75
CA GLY A 92 -6.71 5.88 -5.74
C GLY A 92 -6.49 4.39 -5.99
N TRP A 93 -6.50 3.93 -7.24
CA TRP A 93 -6.29 2.52 -7.61
C TRP A 93 -5.12 2.33 -8.60
N VAL A 94 -4.38 1.23 -8.45
CA VAL A 94 -3.41 0.73 -9.45
C VAL A 94 -3.89 -0.62 -9.99
N SER A 95 -3.95 -0.74 -11.33
CA SER A 95 -4.32 -1.95 -12.07
C SER A 95 -3.16 -2.49 -12.90
#